data_AF-A0AAV2NRM9-F1
#
_entry.id   AF-A0AAV2NRM9-F1
#
_cell.length_a   1.000
_cell.length_b   1.000
_cell.length_c   1.000
_cell.angle_alpha   90.00
_cell.angle_beta   90.00
_cell.angle_gamma   90.00
#
_symmetry.space_group_name_H-M   'P 1'
#
loop_
_entity.id
_entity.type
_entity.pdbx_description
1 polymer ?
#
loop_
_entity_poly.entity_id
_entity_poly.type
_entity_poly.pdbx_seq_one_letter_code
_entity_poly.pdbx_strand_id
1 'polypeptide(L)'
;MTNFFTEFENAETLLISEVYMLLEHRKAQNESAEEEQEFSEVFMKSLTYTNRFGKLKNKETIAAVRSLLMQKKLHKFEIASLANLCPETPEEAKALIPSLEGRLEDEELRTILDDIQTKRSLQY
;
A
#
# COMPACT_ATOMS: atom_id res chain seq x y z
N MET A 1 -14.08 -13.62 6.61
CA MET A 1 -13.26 -14.09 5.46
C MET A 1 -13.52 -13.14 4.31
N THR A 2 -12.47 -12.59 3.70
CA THR A 2 -12.58 -11.64 2.59
C THR A 2 -12.93 -12.42 1.31
N ASN A 3 -14.17 -12.31 0.83
CA ASN A 3 -14.61 -13.04 -0.36
C ASN A 3 -14.23 -12.25 -1.62
N PHE A 4 -13.29 -12.79 -2.39
CA PHE A 4 -12.91 -12.28 -3.70
C PHE A 4 -13.37 -13.24 -4.80
N PHE A 5 -13.56 -12.72 -6.02
CA PHE A 5 -13.75 -13.58 -7.19
C PHE A 5 -12.50 -14.44 -7.43
N THR A 6 -12.67 -15.62 -8.03
CA THR A 6 -11.59 -16.60 -8.26
C THR A 6 -10.40 -16.03 -9.03
N GLU A 7 -10.64 -15.05 -9.90
CA GLU A 7 -9.59 -14.36 -10.66
C GLU A 7 -8.60 -13.59 -9.75
N PHE A 8 -9.00 -13.23 -8.53
CA PHE A 8 -8.19 -12.49 -7.57
C PHE A 8 -7.69 -13.32 -6.40
N GLU A 9 -8.02 -14.62 -6.35
CA GLU A 9 -7.70 -15.49 -5.21
C GLU A 9 -6.17 -15.59 -4.98
N ASN A 10 -5.40 -15.58 -6.07
CA ASN A 10 -3.93 -15.63 -6.02
C ASN A 10 -3.26 -14.30 -6.36
N ALA A 11 -4.03 -13.24 -6.61
CA ALA A 11 -3.48 -11.95 -7.01
C ALA A 11 -2.56 -11.37 -5.94
N GLU A 12 -1.48 -10.73 -6.36
CA GLU A 12 -0.65 -9.91 -5.50
C GLU A 12 -1.22 -8.49 -5.42
N THR A 13 -1.12 -7.88 -4.23
CA THR A 13 -1.54 -6.50 -4.03
C THR A 13 -0.35 -5.56 -4.12
N LEU A 14 -0.57 -4.40 -4.75
CA LEU A 14 0.36 -3.28 -4.75
C LEU A 14 -0.12 -2.20 -3.78
N LEU A 15 0.82 -1.59 -3.07
CA LEU A 15 0.59 -0.39 -2.27
C LEU A 15 0.42 0.81 -3.20
N ILE A 16 -0.35 1.82 -2.79
CA ILE A 16 -0.53 3.06 -3.57
C ILE A 16 0.84 3.67 -3.91
N SER A 17 1.76 3.63 -2.95
CA SER A 17 3.14 4.09 -3.12
C SER A 17 3.96 3.25 -4.11
N GLU A 18 3.78 1.93 -4.14
CA GLU A 18 4.44 1.07 -5.13
C GLU A 18 3.91 1.34 -6.53
N VAL A 19 2.59 1.52 -6.67
CA VAL A 19 1.98 1.91 -7.94
C VAL A 19 2.54 3.24 -8.42
N TYR A 20 2.67 4.24 -7.54
CA TYR A 20 3.31 5.52 -7.89
C TYR A 20 4.72 5.31 -8.46
N MET A 21 5.58 4.55 -7.78
CA MET A 21 6.95 4.29 -8.24
C MET A 21 6.99 3.61 -9.61
N LEU A 22 6.10 2.63 -9.85
CA LEU A 22 6.02 1.93 -11.13
C LEU A 22 5.57 2.85 -12.26
N LEU A 23 4.57 3.69 -12.00
CA LEU A 23 4.07 4.66 -12.98
C LEU A 23 5.09 5.77 -13.26
N GLU A 24 5.78 6.28 -12.24
CA GLU A 24 6.84 7.27 -12.38
C GLU A 24 8.01 6.71 -13.20
N HIS A 25 8.44 5.48 -12.89
CA HIS A 25 9.48 4.81 -13.68
C HIS A 25 9.06 4.60 -15.13
N ARG A 26 7.81 4.17 -15.38
CA ARG A 26 7.27 4.00 -16.74
C ARG A 26 7.23 5.33 -17.50
N LYS A 27 6.94 6.44 -16.80
CA LYS A 27 6.96 7.79 -17.36
C LYS A 27 8.38 8.21 -17.75
N ALA A 28 9.36 8.03 -16.87
CA ALA A 28 10.76 8.34 -17.18
C ALA A 28 11.32 7.50 -18.35
N GLN A 29 10.91 6.23 -18.47
CA GLN A 29 11.26 5.39 -19.62
C GLN A 29 10.67 5.90 -20.94
N ASN A 30 9.50 6.55 -20.90
CA ASN A 30 8.86 7.12 -22.08
C ASN A 30 9.53 8.41 -22.52
N GLU A 31 9.88 9.28 -21.56
CA GLU A 31 10.60 10.53 -21.80
C GLU A 31 12.02 10.32 -22.36
N SER A 32 12.61 9.15 -22.12
CA SER A 32 13.93 8.76 -22.63
C SER A 32 13.90 7.89 -23.89
N ALA A 33 12.70 7.58 -24.42
CA ALA A 33 12.56 6.81 -25.64
C ALA A 33 12.86 7.66 -26.90
N GLU A 34 13.29 7.01 -27.98
CA GLU A 34 13.52 7.68 -29.27
C GLU A 34 12.25 8.33 -29.83
N GLU A 35 11.09 7.73 -29.54
CA GLU A 35 9.77 8.25 -29.88
C GLU A 35 8.90 8.27 -28.61
N GLU A 36 8.67 9.46 -28.08
CA GLU A 36 7.84 9.68 -26.90
C GLU A 36 6.37 9.45 -27.26
N GLN A 37 5.68 8.60 -26.49
CA GLN A 37 4.24 8.36 -26.68
C GLN A 37 3.43 9.13 -25.63
N GLU A 38 2.29 9.68 -26.02
CA GLU A 38 1.37 10.26 -25.04
C GLU A 38 0.75 9.16 -24.17
N PHE A 39 0.75 9.38 -22.85
CA PHE A 39 0.07 8.49 -21.93
C PHE A 39 -1.44 8.68 -21.98
N SER A 40 -2.18 7.59 -21.76
CA SER A 40 -3.64 7.65 -21.65
C SER A 40 -4.08 8.51 -20.45
N GLU A 41 -5.29 9.05 -20.52
CA GLU A 41 -5.88 9.81 -19.43
C GLU A 41 -5.95 8.99 -18.12
N VAL A 42 -6.21 7.68 -18.23
CA VAL A 42 -6.24 6.75 -17.10
C VAL A 42 -4.88 6.65 -16.43
N PHE A 43 -3.79 6.60 -17.20
CA PHE A 43 -2.43 6.59 -16.66
C PHE A 43 -2.13 7.88 -15.90
N MET A 44 -2.42 9.04 -16.50
CA MET A 44 -2.15 10.35 -15.88
C MET A 44 -2.97 10.56 -14.60
N LYS A 45 -4.24 10.17 -14.62
CA LYS A 45 -5.10 10.20 -13.42
C LYS A 45 -4.58 9.27 -12.33
N SER A 46 -4.15 8.06 -12.69
CA SER A 46 -3.60 7.08 -11.74
C SER A 46 -2.31 7.60 -11.10
N LEU A 47 -1.38 8.11 -11.90
CA LEU A 47 -0.12 8.70 -11.42
C LEU A 47 -0.36 9.87 -10.48
N THR A 48 -1.31 10.75 -10.82
CA THR A 48 -1.67 11.91 -9.98
C THR A 48 -2.28 11.47 -8.66
N TYR A 49 -3.19 10.49 -8.70
CA TYR A 49 -3.82 9.93 -7.50
C TYR A 49 -2.81 9.27 -6.59
N THR A 50 -1.95 8.40 -7.13
CA THR A 50 -0.98 7.64 -6.33
C THR A 50 0.12 8.55 -5.78
N ASN A 51 0.49 9.61 -6.49
CA ASN A 51 1.38 10.63 -5.95
C ASN A 51 0.74 11.35 -4.76
N ARG A 52 -0.54 11.73 -4.89
CA ARG A 52 -1.25 12.49 -3.85
C ARG A 52 -1.50 11.66 -2.59
N PHE A 53 -1.91 10.40 -2.75
CA PHE A 53 -2.34 9.55 -1.64
C PHE A 53 -1.30 8.52 -1.18
N GLY A 54 -0.18 8.39 -1.89
CA GLY A 54 0.94 7.54 -1.46
C GLY A 54 1.55 8.08 -0.17
N LYS A 55 1.20 7.47 0.97
CA LYS A 55 1.67 7.85 2.32
C LYS A 55 3.13 7.51 2.59
N LEU A 56 3.67 6.56 1.81
CA LEU A 56 5.08 6.16 1.87
C LEU A 56 5.79 6.71 0.62
N LYS A 57 6.85 7.48 0.80
CA LYS A 57 7.59 8.16 -0.28
C LYS A 57 8.97 7.55 -0.51
N ASN A 58 9.58 7.01 0.53
CA ASN A 58 10.90 6.39 0.44
C ASN A 58 10.77 4.89 0.12
N LYS A 59 11.54 4.41 -0.88
CA LYS A 59 11.57 3.00 -1.31
C LYS A 59 11.94 2.04 -0.18
N GLU A 60 12.90 2.39 0.66
CA GLU A 60 13.32 1.60 1.81
C GLU A 60 12.20 1.51 2.85
N THR A 61 11.51 2.63 3.12
CA THR A 61 10.34 2.66 4.00
C THR A 61 9.21 1.79 3.47
N ILE A 62 8.92 1.84 2.17
CA ILE A 62 7.91 0.99 1.51
C ILE A 62 8.26 -0.50 1.71
N ALA A 63 9.50 -0.88 1.42
CA ALA A 63 9.95 -2.26 1.58
C ALA A 63 9.91 -2.72 3.05
N ALA A 64 10.30 -1.85 3.99
CA ALA A 64 10.28 -2.15 5.42
C ALA A 64 8.85 -2.34 5.95
N VAL A 65 7.91 -1.46 5.59
CA VAL A 65 6.50 -1.58 5.97
C VAL A 65 5.88 -2.85 5.37
N ARG A 66 6.17 -3.14 4.10
CA ARG A 66 5.68 -4.37 3.46
C ARG A 66 6.22 -5.62 4.16
N SER A 67 7.52 -5.65 4.45
CA SER A 67 8.16 -6.80 5.12
C SER A 67 7.59 -7.01 6.53
N LEU A 68 7.38 -5.93 7.29
CA LEU A 68 6.75 -5.97 8.60
C LEU A 68 5.36 -6.64 8.54
N LEU A 69 4.51 -6.21 7.60
CA LEU A 69 3.15 -6.72 7.48
C LEU A 69 3.09 -8.15 6.92
N MET A 70 4.02 -8.52 6.04
CA MET A 70 4.10 -9.89 5.48
C MET A 70 4.53 -10.94 6.51
N GLN A 71 5.18 -10.54 7.61
CA GLN A 71 5.50 -11.44 8.72
C GLN A 71 4.27 -11.82 9.56
N LYS A 72 3.14 -11.12 9.36
CA LYS A 72 1.88 -11.36 10.07
C LYS A 72 0.97 -12.28 9.26
N LYS A 73 0.06 -12.98 9.94
CA LYS A 73 -0.93 -13.88 9.31
C LYS A 73 -2.10 -13.10 8.69
N LEU A 74 -1.78 -12.12 7.85
CA LEU A 74 -2.73 -11.23 7.18
C LEU A 74 -2.95 -11.65 5.74
N HIS A 75 -4.14 -11.37 5.22
CA HIS A 75 -4.41 -11.53 3.79
C HIS A 75 -3.73 -10.40 3.01
N LYS A 76 -3.35 -10.63 1.75
CA LYS A 76 -2.68 -9.62 0.90
C LYS A 76 -3.45 -8.31 0.83
N PHE A 77 -4.78 -8.38 0.74
CA PHE A 77 -5.68 -7.23 0.83
C PHE A 77 -5.54 -6.44 2.13
N GLU A 78 -5.43 -7.11 3.27
CA GLU A 78 -5.32 -6.46 4.59
C GLU A 78 -3.97 -5.80 4.75
N ILE A 79 -2.90 -6.44 4.26
CA ILE A 79 -1.55 -5.86 4.19
C ILE A 79 -1.59 -4.55 3.41
N ALA A 80 -2.15 -4.57 2.19
CA ALA A 80 -2.24 -3.36 1.38
C ALA A 80 -3.12 -2.29 2.01
N SER A 81 -4.26 -2.68 2.59
CA SER A 81 -5.19 -1.76 3.25
C SER A 81 -4.56 -1.07 4.46
N LEU A 82 -3.87 -1.81 5.33
CA LEU A 82 -3.18 -1.23 6.49
C LEU A 82 -2.08 -0.24 6.08
N ALA A 83 -1.25 -0.61 5.10
CA ALA A 83 -0.18 0.25 4.62
C ALA A 83 -0.67 1.50 3.88
N ASN A 84 -1.81 1.42 3.18
CA ASN A 84 -2.38 2.55 2.44
C ASN A 84 -3.19 3.49 3.35
N LEU A 85 -3.98 2.94 4.27
CA LEU A 85 -4.85 3.71 5.16
C LEU A 85 -4.09 4.26 6.37
N CYS A 86 -3.06 3.56 6.86
CA CYS A 86 -2.30 3.90 8.07
C CYS A 86 -3.20 4.36 9.24
N PRO A 87 -4.12 3.50 9.73
CA PRO A 87 -4.93 3.83 10.90
C PRO A 87 -4.03 4.03 12.14
N GLU A 88 -4.53 4.78 13.11
CA GLU A 88 -3.80 5.16 14.32
C GLU A 88 -4.19 4.30 15.53
N THR A 89 -5.37 3.69 15.50
CA THR A 89 -5.89 2.87 16.61
C THR A 89 -6.38 1.51 16.13
N PRO A 90 -6.31 0.44 16.96
CA PRO A 90 -6.91 -0.86 16.65
C PRO A 90 -8.39 -0.75 16.30
N GLU A 91 -9.14 0.10 17.00
CA GLU A 91 -10.56 0.34 16.78
C GLU A 91 -10.81 0.91 15.38
N GLU A 92 -10.04 1.93 14.96
CA GLU A 92 -10.11 2.48 13.61
C GLU A 92 -9.74 1.43 12.55
N ALA A 93 -8.66 0.68 12.78
CA ALA A 93 -8.20 -0.34 11.84
C ALA A 93 -9.26 -1.42 11.60
N LYS A 94 -9.93 -1.89 12.66
CA LYS A 94 -11.01 -2.87 12.59
C LYS A 94 -12.29 -2.29 12.00
N ALA A 95 -12.60 -1.01 12.27
CA ALA A 95 -13.73 -0.33 11.65
C ALA A 95 -13.56 -0.16 10.14
N LEU A 96 -12.34 0.19 9.68
CA LEU A 96 -12.02 0.34 8.26
C LEU A 96 -11.81 -1.00 7.54
N ILE A 97 -11.28 -2.00 8.24
CA ILE A 97 -10.96 -3.32 7.69
C ILE A 97 -11.60 -4.39 8.60
N PRO A 98 -12.92 -4.64 8.47
CA PRO A 98 -13.64 -5.56 9.36
C PRO A 98 -13.13 -7.00 9.34
N SER A 99 -12.38 -7.40 8.29
CA SER A 99 -11.79 -8.75 8.23
C SER A 99 -10.64 -8.96 9.22
N LEU A 100 -10.11 -7.89 9.83
CA LEU A 100 -9.13 -7.96 10.92
C LEU A 100 -9.74 -8.40 12.25
N GLU A 101 -11.07 -8.33 12.40
CA GLU A 101 -11.74 -8.76 13.62
C GLU A 101 -11.49 -10.25 13.90
N GLY A 102 -11.02 -10.55 15.10
CA GLY A 102 -10.64 -11.90 15.53
C GLY A 102 -9.41 -12.48 14.84
N ARG A 103 -8.70 -11.73 13.96
CA ARG A 103 -7.43 -12.16 13.36
C ARG A 103 -6.21 -11.78 14.19
N LEU A 104 -6.22 -10.57 14.73
CA LEU A 104 -5.14 -10.01 15.56
C LEU A 104 -5.74 -9.51 16.88
N GLU A 105 -5.00 -9.68 17.97
CA GLU A 105 -5.32 -9.05 19.25
C GLU A 105 -5.03 -7.56 19.18
N ASP A 106 -5.75 -6.75 19.98
CA ASP A 106 -5.63 -5.29 19.93
C ASP A 106 -4.22 -4.80 20.28
N GLU A 107 -3.54 -5.45 21.23
CA GLU A 107 -2.16 -5.13 21.61
C GLU A 107 -1.17 -5.42 20.47
N GLU A 108 -1.35 -6.54 19.76
CA GLU A 108 -0.52 -6.86 18.60
C GLU A 108 -0.78 -5.88 17.46
N LEU A 109 -2.05 -5.59 17.18
CA LEU A 109 -2.44 -4.64 16.15
C LEU A 109 -1.90 -3.25 16.45
N ARG A 110 -2.01 -2.79 17.71
CA ARG A 110 -1.46 -1.50 18.16
C ARG A 110 0.04 -1.41 17.90
N THR A 111 0.79 -2.44 18.27
CA THR A 111 2.24 -2.50 18.02
C THR A 111 2.57 -2.36 16.53
N ILE A 112 1.82 -3.05 15.66
CA ILE A 112 2.00 -2.96 14.21
C ILE A 112 1.71 -1.55 13.71
N LEU A 113 0.63 -0.92 14.19
CA LEU A 113 0.26 0.43 13.79
C LEU A 113 1.34 1.43 14.22
N ASP A 114 1.82 1.37 15.46
CA ASP A 114 2.88 2.24 15.98
C ASP A 114 4.18 2.09 15.17
N ASP A 115 4.53 0.86 14.77
CA ASP A 115 5.68 0.59 13.91
C ASP A 115 5.54 1.21 12.51
N ILE A 116 4.33 1.18 11.93
CA ILE A 116 4.03 1.80 10.64
C ILE A 116 4.13 3.32 10.78
N GLN A 117 3.55 3.90 11.84
CA GLN A 117 3.60 5.34 12.11
C GLN A 117 5.05 5.82 12.27
N THR A 118 5.86 5.09 13.02
CA THR A 118 7.29 5.38 13.22
C THR A 118 8.05 5.37 11.89
N LYS A 119 7.86 4.33 11.06
CA LYS A 119 8.50 4.25 9.74
C LYS A 119 8.03 5.38 8.82
N ARG A 120 6.76 5.77 8.92
CA ARG A 120 6.17 6.87 8.16
C ARG A 120 6.71 8.24 8.60
N SER A 121 7.04 8.46 9.87
CA SER A 121 7.61 9.73 10.33
C SER A 121 9.09 9.87 9.98
N LEU A 122 9.84 8.76 9.92
CA LEU A 122 11.29 8.75 9.65
C LEU A 122 11.67 8.96 8.18
N GLN A 123 10.71 8.97 7.26
CA GLN A 123 10.97 9.14 5.83
C GLN A 123 11.06 10.61 5.38
N TYR A 124 10.86 11.56 6.31
CA TYR A 124 10.94 13.02 6.10
C TYR A 124 12.20 13.57 6.76
#